data_AF-A0A6C2TX82-F1
#
_entry.id   AF-A0A6C2TX82-F1
#
_cell.length_a   1.000
_cell.length_b   1.000
_cell.length_c   1.000
_cell.angle_alpha   90.00
_cell.angle_beta   90.00
_cell.angle_gamma   90.00
#
_symmetry.space_group_name_H-M   'P 1'
#
loop_
_entity.id
_entity.type
_entity.pdbx_description
1 polymer ?
#
loop_
_entity_poly.entity_id
_entity_poly.type
_entity_poly.pdbx_seq_one_letter_code
_entity_poly.pdbx_strand_id
1 'polypeptide(L)'
;MKDALDRLIAGELPFILVGRDDFPEKAILLSGSFNPLHAGHEGLLLAAEKVAEREGVLELSVLNVDKPPLNIVEVERRLLQLKGRYTAVLTCAPTFAEKADLLPGVWFAMGYDTAIRLLSPEYHDDVPAMLSRFRELDVRFAVAGRLHGGRFQGLGNIEIPAGFEDLFIPIPEELFREDISSTALRSQ
;
A
#
# COMPACT_ATOMS: atom_id res chain seq x y z
N MET A 1 -19.05 12.50 5.18
CA MET A 1 -18.15 11.89 4.17
C MET A 1 -18.14 12.67 2.87
N LYS A 2 -19.30 12.89 2.21
CA LYS A 2 -19.36 13.64 0.94
C LYS A 2 -18.57 14.96 0.91
N ASP A 3 -18.83 15.87 1.85
CA ASP A 3 -18.12 17.16 1.92
C ASP A 3 -16.60 17.00 2.03
N ALA A 4 -16.13 16.14 2.94
CA ALA A 4 -14.71 15.85 3.07
C ALA A 4 -14.11 15.25 1.79
N LEU A 5 -14.83 14.37 1.08
CA LEU A 5 -14.38 13.80 -0.17
C LEU A 5 -14.28 14.85 -1.28
N ASP A 6 -15.27 15.74 -1.39
CA ASP A 6 -15.25 16.85 -2.35
C ASP A 6 -14.03 17.76 -2.09
N ARG A 7 -13.75 18.06 -0.82
CA ARG A 7 -12.58 18.86 -0.40
C ARG A 7 -11.24 18.15 -0.64
N LEU A 8 -11.18 16.83 -0.45
CA LEU A 8 -10.01 16.01 -0.80
C LEU A 8 -9.74 16.03 -2.31
N ILE A 9 -10.79 15.87 -3.12
CA ILE A 9 -10.67 15.91 -4.60
C ILE A 9 -10.29 17.32 -5.08
N ALA A 10 -10.78 18.37 -4.42
CA ALA A 10 -10.42 19.75 -4.69
C ALA A 10 -9.00 20.13 -4.23
N GLY A 11 -8.30 19.24 -3.51
CA GLY A 11 -6.96 19.50 -2.96
C GLY A 11 -6.94 20.38 -1.71
N GLU A 12 -8.10 20.66 -1.11
CA GLU A 12 -8.21 21.43 0.13
C GLU A 12 -7.88 20.60 1.38
N LEU A 13 -8.00 19.28 1.28
CA LEU A 13 -7.56 18.33 2.29
C LEU A 13 -6.46 17.45 1.72
N PRO A 14 -5.35 17.23 2.45
CA PRO A 14 -4.27 16.35 1.98
C PRO A 14 -4.71 14.89 1.96
N PHE A 15 -5.46 14.47 2.98
CA PHE A 15 -6.02 13.13 3.11
C PHE A 15 -7.24 13.16 4.03
N ILE A 16 -7.99 12.05 4.07
CA ILE A 16 -9.07 11.81 5.05
C ILE A 16 -8.69 10.57 5.85
N LEU A 17 -8.66 10.68 7.17
CA LEU A 17 -8.46 9.55 8.07
C LEU A 17 -9.81 9.00 8.53
N VAL A 18 -9.93 7.67 8.58
CA VAL A 18 -11.15 6.96 8.97
C VAL A 18 -10.80 5.90 10.02
N GLY A 19 -11.62 5.84 11.07
CA GLY A 19 -11.46 4.87 12.17
C GLY A 19 -10.77 5.45 13.41
N ARG A 20 -10.14 6.63 13.31
CA ARG A 20 -9.52 7.39 14.41
C ARG A 20 -9.34 8.86 14.02
N ASP A 21 -8.92 9.68 14.98
CA ASP A 21 -8.81 11.15 14.84
C ASP A 21 -7.41 11.63 14.43
N ASP A 22 -6.36 10.89 14.78
CA ASP A 22 -4.95 11.24 14.55
C ASP A 22 -4.23 10.18 13.72
N PHE A 23 -3.31 10.59 12.86
CA PHE A 23 -2.52 9.64 12.07
C PHE A 23 -1.40 9.02 12.93
N PRO A 24 -1.16 7.70 12.89
CA PRO A 24 -0.15 7.06 13.74
C PRO A 24 1.26 7.62 13.49
N GLU A 25 2.02 7.87 14.56
CA GLU A 25 3.41 8.36 14.46
C GLU A 25 4.32 7.41 13.67
N LYS A 26 4.11 6.10 13.82
CA LYS A 26 4.83 5.05 13.11
C LYS A 26 3.84 4.15 12.37
N ALA A 27 3.50 4.53 11.16
CA ALA A 27 2.55 3.79 10.32
C ALA A 27 3.25 2.92 9.28
N ILE A 28 2.61 1.80 8.95
CA ILE A 28 2.86 1.02 7.73
C ILE A 28 1.59 0.92 6.90
N LEU A 29 1.65 1.38 5.66
CA LEU A 29 0.53 1.46 4.75
C LEU A 29 0.43 0.24 3.86
N LEU A 30 -0.75 -0.37 3.79
CA LEU A 30 -1.10 -1.28 2.70
C LEU A 30 -1.98 -0.53 1.71
N SER A 31 -1.42 -0.15 0.55
CA SER A 31 -2.19 0.49 -0.53
C SER A 31 -2.97 -0.55 -1.34
N GLY A 32 -4.27 -0.33 -1.52
CA GLY A 32 -5.11 -1.29 -2.23
C GLY A 32 -6.47 -0.76 -2.67
N SER A 33 -7.06 -1.44 -3.66
CA SER A 33 -8.43 -1.10 -4.10
C SER A 33 -9.51 -1.63 -3.16
N PHE A 34 -9.19 -2.63 -2.33
CA PHE A 34 -10.09 -3.28 -1.35
C PHE A 34 -11.49 -3.58 -1.89
N ASN A 35 -11.52 -4.16 -3.09
CA ASN A 35 -12.74 -4.40 -3.84
C ASN A 35 -12.86 -5.87 -4.27
N PRO A 36 -13.19 -6.81 -3.38
CA PRO A 36 -13.39 -6.64 -1.94
C PRO A 36 -12.08 -6.74 -1.14
N LEU A 37 -12.14 -6.33 0.13
CA LEU A 37 -11.15 -6.73 1.13
C LEU A 37 -11.24 -8.26 1.34
N HIS A 38 -10.11 -8.92 1.58
CA HIS A 38 -10.05 -10.38 1.76
C HIS A 38 -8.85 -10.79 2.61
N ALA A 39 -8.80 -12.06 3.01
CA ALA A 39 -7.78 -12.62 3.91
C ALA A 39 -6.33 -12.30 3.47
N GLY A 40 -6.03 -12.36 2.17
CA GLY A 40 -4.73 -11.92 1.65
C GLY A 40 -4.31 -10.49 2.02
N HIS A 41 -5.23 -9.52 2.03
CA HIS A 41 -4.91 -8.16 2.46
C HIS A 41 -4.69 -8.09 3.99
N GLU A 42 -5.55 -8.76 4.74
CA GLU A 42 -5.54 -8.75 6.20
C GLU A 42 -4.28 -9.42 6.75
N GLY A 43 -3.92 -10.58 6.21
CA GLY A 43 -2.70 -11.30 6.56
C GLY A 43 -1.44 -10.52 6.18
N LEU A 44 -1.43 -9.86 5.03
CA LEU A 44 -0.28 -9.06 4.60
C LEU A 44 -0.06 -7.87 5.53
N LEU A 45 -1.13 -7.14 5.86
CA LEU A 45 -1.04 -6.02 6.80
C LEU A 45 -0.53 -6.50 8.16
N LEU A 46 -1.11 -7.57 8.71
CA LEU A 46 -0.72 -8.12 10.01
C LEU A 46 0.73 -8.59 10.05
N ALA A 47 1.21 -9.25 8.99
CA ALA A 47 2.59 -9.68 8.90
C ALA A 47 3.55 -8.50 8.77
N ALA A 48 3.16 -7.47 8.02
CA ALA A 48 3.93 -6.25 7.87
C ALA A 48 4.03 -5.46 9.19
N GLU A 49 2.93 -5.34 9.96
CA GLU A 49 2.92 -4.74 11.29
C GLU A 49 3.94 -5.41 12.22
N LYS A 50 3.97 -6.75 12.25
CA LYS A 50 4.90 -7.53 13.07
C LYS A 50 6.36 -7.31 12.70
N VAL A 51 6.66 -7.30 11.40
CA VAL A 51 8.04 -7.15 10.91
C VAL A 51 8.54 -5.72 11.03
N ALA A 52 7.66 -4.74 10.83
CA ALA A 52 8.01 -3.33 10.89
C ALA A 52 7.96 -2.73 12.30
N GLU A 53 7.24 -3.37 13.24
CA GLU A 53 6.89 -2.80 14.55
C GLU A 53 6.17 -1.44 14.41
N ARG A 54 5.20 -1.39 13.50
CA ARG A 54 4.43 -0.19 13.10
C ARG A 54 2.94 -0.49 13.07
N GLU A 55 2.12 0.54 13.26
CA GLU A 55 0.67 0.40 13.18
C GLU A 55 0.20 0.32 11.72
N GLY A 56 -0.61 -0.68 11.41
CA GLY A 56 -1.12 -0.94 10.06
C GLY A 56 -2.26 0.00 9.70
N VAL A 57 -2.15 0.65 8.55
CA VAL A 57 -3.20 1.50 8.00
C VAL A 57 -3.47 1.10 6.55
N LEU A 58 -4.74 0.93 6.21
CA LEU A 58 -5.14 0.69 4.82
C LEU A 58 -5.16 2.01 4.06
N GLU A 59 -4.54 2.06 2.89
CA GLU A 59 -4.54 3.26 2.04
C GLU A 59 -5.40 3.03 0.79
N LEU A 60 -6.35 3.93 0.58
CA LEU A 60 -7.25 3.92 -0.57
C LEU A 60 -7.13 5.24 -1.33
N SER A 61 -6.43 5.21 -2.47
CA SER A 61 -6.42 6.36 -3.38
C SER A 61 -7.76 6.52 -4.10
N VAL A 62 -8.33 7.72 -4.01
CA VAL A 62 -9.57 8.13 -4.70
C VAL A 62 -9.32 8.36 -6.19
N LEU A 63 -8.10 8.78 -6.54
CA LEU A 63 -7.63 8.92 -7.91
C LEU A 63 -6.85 7.67 -8.34
N ASN A 64 -6.95 7.32 -9.62
CA ASN A 64 -6.10 6.30 -10.23
C ASN A 64 -5.56 6.87 -11.54
N VAL A 65 -4.31 6.54 -11.88
CA VAL A 65 -3.62 7.08 -13.07
C VAL A 65 -4.44 6.94 -14.36
N ASP A 66 -5.19 5.84 -14.51
CA ASP A 66 -5.92 5.51 -15.74
C ASP A 66 -7.46 5.41 -15.58
N LYS A 67 -8.03 5.86 -14.45
CA LYS A 67 -9.49 5.73 -14.19
C LYS A 67 -10.08 7.01 -13.63
N PRO A 68 -11.37 7.28 -13.89
CA PRO A 68 -12.05 8.39 -13.24
C PRO A 68 -11.97 8.26 -11.71
N PRO A 69 -12.02 9.40 -10.98
CA PRO A 69 -12.09 9.38 -9.53
C PRO A 69 -13.20 8.46 -9.03
N LEU A 70 -12.95 7.77 -7.92
CA LEU A 70 -13.99 6.97 -7.27
C LEU A 70 -15.13 7.89 -6.83
N ASN A 71 -16.37 7.53 -7.20
CA ASN A 71 -17.52 8.25 -6.69
C ASN A 71 -17.75 7.93 -5.20
N ILE A 72 -18.50 8.80 -4.51
CA ILE A 72 -18.78 8.67 -3.07
C ILE A 72 -19.40 7.32 -2.70
N VAL A 73 -20.29 6.77 -3.53
CA VAL A 73 -20.97 5.49 -3.28
C VAL A 73 -19.95 4.35 -3.24
N GLU A 74 -19.01 4.34 -4.18
CA GLU A 74 -17.96 3.33 -4.26
C GLU A 74 -16.94 3.47 -3.12
N VAL A 75 -16.58 4.70 -2.76
CA VAL A 75 -15.73 4.98 -1.59
C VAL A 75 -16.40 4.46 -0.31
N GLU A 76 -17.65 4.84 -0.06
CA GLU A 76 -18.40 4.41 1.13
C GLU A 76 -18.57 2.90 1.18
N ARG A 77 -18.86 2.26 0.03
CA ARG A 77 -18.96 0.79 -0.06
C ARG A 77 -17.64 0.10 0.30
N ARG A 78 -16.50 0.64 -0.14
CA ARG A 78 -15.17 0.10 0.21
C ARG A 78 -14.87 0.29 1.70
N LEU A 79 -15.10 1.50 2.23
CA LEU A 79 -14.87 1.82 3.63
C LEU A 79 -15.77 1.04 4.59
N LEU A 80 -16.99 0.66 4.17
CA LEU A 80 -17.90 -0.13 5.00
C LEU A 80 -17.28 -1.48 5.41
N GLN A 81 -16.45 -2.08 4.56
CA GLN A 81 -15.73 -3.34 4.86
C GLN A 81 -14.66 -3.17 5.96
N LEU A 82 -14.23 -1.93 6.23
CA LEU A 82 -13.15 -1.57 7.15
C LEU A 82 -13.69 -1.12 8.52
N LYS A 83 -14.96 -0.70 8.56
CA LYS A 83 -15.58 -0.04 9.71
C LYS A 83 -15.45 -0.88 10.99
N GLY A 84 -14.81 -0.31 12.00
CA GLY A 84 -14.61 -0.94 13.31
C GLY A 84 -13.56 -2.05 13.35
N ARG A 85 -12.83 -2.28 12.25
CA ARG A 85 -11.77 -3.30 12.16
C ARG A 85 -10.40 -2.74 11.82
N TYR A 86 -10.34 -1.74 10.94
CA TYR A 86 -9.08 -1.16 10.46
C TYR A 86 -9.15 0.37 10.39
N THR A 87 -8.00 1.00 10.63
CA THR A 87 -7.77 2.40 10.24
C THR A 87 -7.57 2.47 8.74
N ALA A 88 -8.16 3.48 8.10
CA ALA A 88 -7.98 3.73 6.68
C ALA A 88 -7.66 5.20 6.39
N VAL A 89 -6.76 5.45 5.46
CA VAL A 89 -6.45 6.78 4.94
C VAL A 89 -6.86 6.85 3.47
N LEU A 90 -7.64 7.87 3.13
CA LEU A 90 -8.00 8.19 1.75
C LEU A 90 -7.10 9.29 1.24
N THR A 91 -6.52 9.10 0.07
CA THR A 91 -5.62 10.06 -0.57
C THR A 91 -6.07 10.38 -1.99
N CYS A 92 -5.51 11.45 -2.56
CA CYS A 92 -5.51 11.69 -4.01
C CYS A 92 -4.11 11.42 -4.61
N ALA A 93 -3.34 10.49 -4.01
CA ALA A 93 -1.98 10.17 -4.40
C ALA A 93 -1.93 8.81 -5.11
N PRO A 94 -2.03 8.73 -6.45
CA PRO A 94 -2.03 7.46 -7.16
C PRO A 94 -0.72 6.66 -7.06
N THR A 95 0.45 7.29 -6.92
CA THR A 95 1.76 6.59 -6.89
C THR A 95 2.31 6.42 -5.47
N PHE A 96 3.31 5.54 -5.27
CA PHE A 96 3.99 5.43 -3.97
C PHE A 96 4.82 6.67 -3.64
N ALA A 97 5.43 7.30 -4.66
CA ALA A 97 6.18 8.55 -4.50
C ALA A 97 5.29 9.67 -3.95
N GLU A 98 4.13 9.90 -4.57
CA GLU A 98 3.17 10.91 -4.09
C GLU A 98 2.65 10.61 -2.68
N LYS A 99 2.44 9.33 -2.34
CA LYS A 99 2.04 8.93 -0.98
C LYS A 99 3.14 9.21 0.04
N ALA A 100 4.39 8.96 -0.31
CA ALA A 100 5.54 9.24 0.53
C ALA A 100 5.73 10.75 0.76
N ASP A 101 5.57 11.56 -0.28
CA ASP A 101 5.62 13.03 -0.14
C ASP A 101 4.45 13.56 0.70
N LEU A 102 3.26 12.96 0.57
CA LEU A 102 2.07 13.31 1.35
C LEU A 102 2.19 12.91 2.83
N LEU A 103 2.80 11.75 3.09
CA LEU A 103 2.88 11.11 4.40
C LEU A 103 4.35 10.70 4.68
N PRO A 104 5.24 11.66 4.99
CA PRO A 104 6.65 11.36 5.26
C PRO A 104 6.82 10.43 6.46
N GLY A 105 7.81 9.52 6.40
CA GLY A 105 8.13 8.55 7.45
C GLY A 105 7.24 7.29 7.50
N VAL A 106 6.22 7.21 6.64
CA VAL A 106 5.39 6.00 6.54
C VAL A 106 6.13 4.91 5.76
N TRP A 107 5.94 3.66 6.18
CA TRP A 107 6.43 2.51 5.43
C TRP A 107 5.31 1.92 4.60
N PHE A 108 5.63 1.06 3.64
CA PHE A 108 4.64 0.41 2.78
C PHE A 108 4.74 -1.12 2.88
N ALA A 109 3.62 -1.77 3.12
CA ALA A 109 3.45 -3.20 2.94
C ALA A 109 3.04 -3.50 1.50
N MET A 110 3.71 -4.46 0.86
CA MET A 110 3.38 -4.84 -0.51
C MET A 110 3.75 -6.30 -0.82
N GLY A 111 3.10 -6.84 -1.85
CA GLY A 111 3.45 -8.16 -2.38
C GLY A 111 4.59 -8.09 -3.40
N TYR A 112 5.16 -9.26 -3.68
CA TYR A 112 6.26 -9.48 -4.62
C TYR A 112 6.06 -8.79 -5.98
N ASP A 113 4.90 -8.95 -6.61
CA ASP A 113 4.63 -8.35 -7.93
C ASP A 113 4.61 -6.82 -7.89
N THR A 114 4.10 -6.23 -6.80
CA THR A 114 4.08 -4.78 -6.62
C THR A 114 5.48 -4.24 -6.41
N ALA A 115 6.32 -4.95 -5.65
CA ALA A 115 7.73 -4.58 -5.46
C ALA A 115 8.51 -4.63 -6.78
N ILE A 116 8.27 -5.63 -7.64
CA ILE A 116 8.85 -5.67 -9.00
C ILE A 116 8.43 -4.45 -9.82
N ARG A 117 7.14 -4.07 -9.79
CA ARG A 117 6.65 -2.90 -10.54
C ARG A 117 7.26 -1.60 -10.03
N LEU A 118 7.41 -1.46 -8.72
CA LEU A 118 8.06 -0.30 -8.09
C LEU A 118 9.50 -0.11 -8.58
N LEU A 119 10.20 -1.21 -8.87
CA LEU A 119 11.59 -1.20 -9.35
C LEU A 119 11.71 -1.27 -10.87
N SER A 120 10.60 -1.27 -11.60
CA SER A 120 10.59 -1.46 -13.04
C SER A 120 10.69 -0.12 -13.79
N PRO A 121 11.61 -0.01 -14.78
CA PRO A 121 11.69 1.17 -15.63
C PRO A 121 10.47 1.37 -16.54
N GLU A 122 9.59 0.36 -16.65
CA GLU A 122 8.32 0.50 -17.37
C GLU A 122 7.33 1.41 -16.63
N TYR A 123 7.48 1.55 -15.31
CA TYR A 123 6.58 2.33 -14.45
C TYR A 123 7.23 3.60 -13.91
N HIS A 124 8.56 3.67 -13.91
CA HIS A 124 9.32 4.78 -13.33
C HIS A 124 10.52 5.12 -14.21
N ASP A 125 10.60 6.37 -14.67
CA ASP A 125 11.68 6.83 -15.56
C ASP A 125 13.08 6.76 -14.89
N ASP A 126 13.17 7.05 -13.59
CA ASP A 126 14.41 7.04 -12.81
C ASP A 126 14.20 6.38 -11.44
N VAL A 127 14.32 5.05 -11.42
CA VAL A 127 14.18 4.23 -10.21
C VAL A 127 15.20 4.65 -9.13
N PRO A 128 16.50 4.82 -9.40
CA PRO A 128 17.46 5.29 -8.38
C PRO A 128 17.12 6.65 -7.75
N ALA A 129 16.67 7.63 -8.55
CA ALA A 129 16.25 8.93 -8.01
C ALA A 129 15.01 8.80 -7.10
N MET A 130 14.04 7.98 -7.52
CA MET A 130 12.86 7.68 -6.71
C MET A 130 13.24 6.97 -5.38
N LEU A 131 14.13 5.97 -5.42
CA LEU A 131 14.59 5.29 -4.21
C LEU A 131 15.38 6.23 -3.27
N SER A 132 16.18 7.13 -3.83
CA SER A 132 16.86 8.17 -3.05
C SER A 132 15.85 9.07 -2.34
N ARG A 133 14.78 9.46 -3.03
CA ARG A 133 13.69 10.24 -2.43
C ARG A 133 12.98 9.49 -1.29
N PHE A 134 12.71 8.20 -1.45
CA PHE A 134 12.15 7.39 -0.36
C PHE A 134 13.08 7.34 0.86
N ARG A 135 14.39 7.21 0.65
CA ARG A 135 15.37 7.26 1.74
C ARG A 135 15.33 8.59 2.49
N GLU A 136 15.30 9.72 1.76
CA GLU A 136 15.21 11.07 2.36
C GLU A 136 13.95 11.24 3.22
N LEU A 137 12.87 10.57 2.83
CA LEU A 137 11.57 10.61 3.53
C LEU A 137 11.43 9.54 4.62
N ASP A 138 12.49 8.80 4.95
CA ASP A 138 12.47 7.67 5.91
C ASP A 138 11.42 6.59 5.59
N VAL A 139 11.21 6.34 4.29
CA VAL A 139 10.29 5.32 3.78
C VAL A 139 11.01 3.99 3.61
N ARG A 140 10.35 2.90 4.00
CA ARG A 140 10.78 1.53 3.69
C ARG A 140 9.62 0.66 3.22
N PHE A 141 9.95 -0.48 2.64
CA PHE A 141 9.04 -1.40 1.98
C PHE A 141 9.12 -2.78 2.60
N ALA A 142 8.06 -3.21 3.30
CA ALA A 142 7.91 -4.59 3.76
C ALA A 142 7.33 -5.44 2.62
N VAL A 143 8.12 -6.39 2.12
CA VAL A 143 7.81 -7.15 0.91
C VAL A 143 7.47 -8.60 1.25
N ALA A 144 6.22 -8.97 1.03
CA ALA A 144 5.78 -10.36 1.07
C ALA A 144 6.11 -11.10 -0.22
N GLY A 145 6.61 -12.33 -0.07
CA GLY A 145 6.79 -13.23 -1.19
C GLY A 145 5.48 -13.80 -1.72
N ARG A 146 5.56 -14.53 -2.83
CA ARG A 146 4.44 -15.26 -3.43
C ARG A 146 4.85 -16.67 -3.83
N LEU A 147 3.88 -17.59 -3.86
CA LEU A 147 4.09 -18.89 -4.49
C LEU A 147 3.82 -18.78 -5.99
N HIS A 148 4.78 -19.20 -6.82
CA HIS A 148 4.60 -19.24 -8.28
C HIS A 148 5.26 -20.48 -8.88
N GLY A 149 4.48 -21.30 -9.60
CA GLY A 149 4.98 -22.53 -10.21
C GLY A 149 5.56 -23.52 -9.18
N GLY A 150 5.01 -23.56 -7.97
CA GLY A 150 5.48 -24.43 -6.89
C GLY A 150 6.76 -23.94 -6.18
N ARG A 151 7.30 -22.77 -6.55
CA ARG A 151 8.46 -22.16 -5.92
C ARG A 151 8.05 -20.85 -5.22
N PHE A 152 8.48 -20.68 -3.98
CA PHE A 152 8.33 -19.42 -3.28
C PHE A 152 9.31 -18.39 -3.84
N GLN A 153 8.81 -17.20 -4.17
CA GLN A 153 9.56 -16.06 -4.66
C GLN A 153 9.44 -14.94 -3.63
N GLY A 154 10.55 -14.57 -2.98
CA GLY A 154 10.59 -13.55 -1.94
C GLY A 154 11.50 -12.38 -2.32
N LEU A 155 11.76 -11.48 -1.38
CA LEU A 155 12.62 -10.31 -1.62
C LEU A 155 14.00 -10.66 -2.20
N GLY A 156 14.59 -11.79 -1.79
CA GLY A 156 15.87 -12.26 -2.32
C GLY A 156 15.86 -12.68 -3.79
N ASN A 157 14.70 -12.67 -4.44
CA ASN A 157 14.54 -12.92 -5.88
C ASN A 157 14.27 -11.64 -6.68
N ILE A 158 14.26 -10.48 -6.04
CA ILE A 158 14.05 -9.18 -6.66
C ILE A 158 15.42 -8.51 -6.90
N GLU A 159 15.62 -7.98 -8.11
CA GLU A 159 16.80 -7.18 -8.44
C GLU A 159 16.62 -5.77 -7.89
N ILE A 160 17.27 -5.47 -6.77
CA ILE A 160 17.28 -4.13 -6.16
C ILE A 160 18.52 -3.38 -6.66
N PRO A 161 18.41 -2.11 -7.08
CA PRO A 161 19.56 -1.29 -7.42
C PRO A 161 20.57 -1.23 -6.27
N ALA A 162 21.86 -1.38 -6.60
CA ALA A 162 22.92 -1.49 -5.61
C ALA A 162 22.93 -0.30 -4.65
N GLY A 163 22.99 -0.58 -3.35
CA GLY A 163 23.04 0.43 -2.31
C GLY A 163 21.67 0.94 -1.86
N PHE A 164 20.56 0.29 -2.24
CA PHE A 164 19.19 0.58 -1.78
C PHE A 164 18.51 -0.60 -1.07
N GLU A 165 19.25 -1.68 -0.79
CA GLU A 165 18.74 -2.90 -0.18
C GLU A 165 18.15 -2.65 1.22
N ASP A 166 18.65 -1.65 1.95
CA ASP A 166 18.18 -1.22 3.27
C ASP A 166 16.75 -0.68 3.28
N LEU A 167 16.25 -0.23 2.12
CA LEU A 167 14.86 0.23 1.97
C LEU A 167 13.86 -0.91 1.94
N PHE A 168 14.30 -2.15 1.73
CA PHE A 168 13.41 -3.30 1.57
C PHE A 168 13.59 -4.31 2.70
N ILE A 169 12.47 -4.70 3.31
CA ILE A 169 12.42 -5.59 4.45
C ILE A 169 11.65 -6.84 4.04
N PRO A 170 12.24 -8.04 4.11
CA PRO A 170 11.52 -9.25 3.75
C PRO A 170 10.44 -9.56 4.80
N ILE A 171 9.23 -9.88 4.35
CA ILE A 171 8.24 -10.57 5.20
C ILE A 171 8.50 -12.09 5.04
N PRO A 172 8.90 -12.80 6.12
CA PRO A 172 9.15 -14.24 6.08
C PRO A 172 7.93 -15.05 5.63
N GLU A 173 8.15 -16.16 4.90
CA GLU A 173 7.09 -17.06 4.44
C GLU A 173 6.27 -17.62 5.62
N GLU A 174 6.92 -17.83 6.77
CA GLU A 174 6.30 -18.33 8.00
C GLU A 174 5.30 -17.34 8.61
N LEU A 175 5.47 -16.04 8.34
CA LEU A 175 4.55 -15.01 8.81
C LEU A 175 3.41 -14.75 7.83
N PHE A 176 3.66 -14.91 6.53
CA PHE A 176 2.65 -14.70 5.52
C PHE A 176 2.91 -15.52 4.25
N ARG A 177 1.91 -16.32 3.92
CA ARG A 177 1.82 -17.08 2.67
C ARG A 177 0.37 -17.10 2.24
N GLU A 178 0.05 -16.38 1.17
CA GLU A 178 -1.31 -16.33 0.63
C GLU A 178 -1.30 -16.56 -0.87
N ASP A 179 -2.12 -17.52 -1.30
CA ASP A 179 -2.30 -17.93 -2.70
C ASP A 179 -3.57 -17.29 -3.33
N ILE A 180 -4.22 -16.36 -2.63
CA ILE A 180 -5.52 -15.78 -3.01
C ILE A 180 -5.35 -14.39 -3.63
N SER A 181 -5.78 -14.21 -4.88
CA SER A 181 -5.87 -12.88 -5.53
C SER A 181 -7.30 -12.34 -5.54
N SER A 182 -7.47 -11.01 -5.38
CA SER A 182 -8.78 -10.35 -5.47
C SER A 182 -9.50 -10.63 -6.80
N THR A 183 -8.75 -10.85 -7.89
CA THR A 183 -9.31 -11.13 -9.21
C THR A 183 -10.06 -12.46 -9.23
N ALA A 184 -9.55 -13.48 -8.53
CA ALA A 184 -10.21 -14.79 -8.43
C ALA A 184 -11.52 -14.73 -7.63
N LEU A 185 -11.65 -13.79 -6.70
CA LEU A 185 -12.85 -13.61 -5.86
C LEU A 185 -13.96 -12.82 -6.56
N ARG A 186 -13.65 -11.98 -7.55
CA ARG A 186 -14.67 -11.22 -8.32
C ARG A 186 -15.41 -12.07 -9.35
N SER A 187 -14.89 -13.27 -9.65
CA SER A 187 -15.44 -14.22 -10.61
C SER A 187 -16.31 -15.33 -9.99
N GLN A 188 -16.61 -15.23 -8.69
CA GLN A 188 -17.61 -16.05 -8.00
C GLN A 188 -18.88 -15.23 -7.77
#